data_AF-A0A928VZ11-F1
#
_entry.id   AF-A0A928VZ11-F1
#
_cell.length_a   1.000
_cell.length_b   1.000
_cell.length_c   1.000
_cell.angle_alpha   90.00
_cell.angle_beta   90.00
_cell.angle_gamma   90.00
#
_symmetry.space_group_name_H-M   'P 1'
#
loop_
_entity.id
_entity.type
_entity.pdbx_description
1 polymer ?
#
loop_
_entity_poly.entity_id
_entity_poly.type
_entity_poly.pdbx_seq_one_letter_code
_entity_poly.pdbx_strand_id
1 'polypeptide(L)'
;MASSATPAVSNAFTLQDAFFAFVLIALLILAGRFVRQKVSLFQALFIPSSIVAGGLALLLGPEILGAIFGSNSPLGGGLFSEPIRLVWSQSPGVFINVVFAALFLGETIPSPREIWRKAAPQVAFGQTIAWGQYVVGLLLVITVLTPVFGLNPIAGALIEIAFEGGHGTAAGMAGTFEELGFPEGGDLALGLATVGIVTGIVSGILLADWGRRKGYVQVQTGKKNTDENPEANEGSQEEGEYEDPATRAERARLMRDLLIDPITLNLGFVGLAVAIGWVILKVLV
;
A
#
# COMPACT_ATOMS: atom_id res chain seq x y z
N MET A 1 32.45 34.72 -17.15
CA MET A 1 31.09 35.07 -17.63
C MET A 1 30.25 33.80 -17.60
N ALA A 2 29.12 33.87 -16.90
CA ALA A 2 28.03 32.90 -16.80
C ALA A 2 28.38 31.46 -16.35
N SER A 3 28.39 31.26 -15.02
CA SER A 3 28.11 29.98 -14.38
C SER A 3 26.66 29.61 -14.67
N SER A 4 26.44 28.48 -15.34
CA SER A 4 25.12 27.87 -15.53
C SER A 4 24.65 27.30 -14.20
N ALA A 5 23.93 28.11 -13.43
CA ALA A 5 23.15 27.62 -12.30
C ALA A 5 22.12 26.62 -12.83
N THR A 6 22.27 25.35 -12.48
CA THR A 6 21.21 24.35 -12.52
C THR A 6 19.96 24.96 -11.87
N PRO A 7 18.78 24.94 -12.52
CA PRO A 7 17.58 25.48 -11.90
C PRO A 7 17.31 24.67 -10.64
N ALA A 8 17.21 25.35 -9.50
CA ALA A 8 16.75 24.74 -8.28
C ALA A 8 15.35 24.19 -8.54
N VAL A 9 15.20 22.86 -8.51
CA VAL A 9 13.89 22.22 -8.52
C VAL A 9 13.15 22.76 -7.30
N SER A 10 12.15 23.60 -7.52
CA SER A 10 11.33 24.13 -6.44
C SER A 10 10.55 22.96 -5.86
N ASN A 11 10.82 22.60 -4.60
CA ASN A 11 10.00 21.67 -3.80
C ASN A 11 8.60 22.23 -3.47
N ALA A 12 8.05 23.07 -4.35
CA ALA A 12 6.83 23.82 -4.13
C ALA A 12 5.82 23.44 -5.21
N PHE A 13 4.63 23.04 -4.76
CA PHE A 13 3.43 22.90 -5.57
C PHE A 13 2.36 23.86 -5.04
N THR A 14 1.39 24.21 -5.87
CA THR A 14 0.26 25.05 -5.49
C THR A 14 -0.92 24.22 -5.01
N LEU A 15 -1.91 24.84 -4.35
CA LEU A 15 -3.16 24.15 -4.01
C LEU A 15 -3.91 23.62 -5.24
N GLN A 16 -3.74 24.27 -6.40
CA GLN A 16 -4.32 23.78 -7.66
C GLN A 16 -3.64 22.49 -8.11
N ASP A 17 -2.31 22.42 -8.01
CA ASP A 17 -1.56 21.19 -8.31
C ASP A 17 -2.00 20.05 -7.40
N ALA A 18 -2.17 20.30 -6.11
CA ALA A 18 -2.67 19.31 -5.16
C ALA A 18 -4.09 18.84 -5.52
N PHE A 19 -5.00 19.77 -5.83
CA PHE A 19 -6.36 19.42 -6.27
C PHE A 19 -6.35 18.53 -7.51
N PHE A 20 -5.62 18.93 -8.55
CA PHE A 20 -5.54 18.17 -9.80
C PHE A 20 -4.81 16.84 -9.63
N ALA A 21 -3.82 16.75 -8.73
CA ALA A 21 -3.16 15.49 -8.40
C ALA A 21 -4.16 14.44 -7.91
N PHE A 22 -5.12 14.81 -7.04
CA PHE A 22 -6.16 13.88 -6.57
C PHE A 22 -7.26 13.63 -7.59
N VAL A 23 -7.62 14.62 -8.41
CA VAL A 23 -8.55 14.41 -9.55
C VAL A 23 -7.97 13.37 -10.51
N LEU A 24 -6.69 13.47 -10.84
CA LEU A 24 -6.02 12.52 -11.73
C LEU A 24 -5.95 11.12 -11.12
N ILE A 25 -5.68 10.98 -9.81
CA ILE A 25 -5.77 9.69 -9.12
C ILE A 25 -7.19 9.11 -9.26
N ALA A 26 -8.24 9.90 -9.05
CA ALA A 26 -9.61 9.43 -9.18
C ALA A 26 -9.91 8.93 -10.61
N LEU A 27 -9.47 9.68 -11.63
CA LEU A 27 -9.60 9.27 -13.04
C LEU A 27 -8.80 7.99 -13.34
N LEU A 28 -7.58 7.86 -12.81
CA LEU A 28 -6.74 6.68 -12.96
C LEU A 28 -7.37 5.45 -12.30
N ILE A 29 -8.01 5.60 -11.14
CA ILE A 29 -8.75 4.52 -10.47
C ILE A 29 -9.95 4.08 -11.31
N LEU A 30 -10.70 5.02 -11.88
CA LEU A 30 -11.81 4.70 -12.80
C LEU A 30 -11.31 3.97 -14.05
N ALA A 31 -10.21 4.44 -14.65
CA ALA A 31 -9.57 3.77 -15.79
C ALA A 31 -9.05 2.38 -15.40
N GLY A 32 -8.41 2.24 -14.24
CA GLY A 32 -7.91 0.97 -13.70
C GLY A 32 -9.03 -0.04 -13.47
N ARG A 33 -10.17 0.42 -12.93
CA ARG A 33 -11.39 -0.41 -12.80
C ARG A 33 -11.89 -0.88 -14.16
N PHE A 34 -11.97 0.00 -15.14
CA PHE A 34 -12.41 -0.36 -16.50
C PHE A 34 -11.46 -1.36 -17.17
N VAL A 35 -10.15 -1.16 -17.05
CA VAL A 35 -9.14 -2.09 -17.59
C VAL A 35 -9.26 -3.45 -16.91
N ARG A 36 -9.39 -3.48 -15.58
CA ARG A 36 -9.61 -4.73 -14.82
C ARG A 36 -10.85 -5.48 -15.31
N GLN A 37 -11.95 -4.79 -15.62
CA GLN A 37 -13.17 -5.41 -16.14
C GLN A 37 -13.04 -5.96 -17.57
N LYS A 38 -12.04 -5.53 -18.34
CA LYS A 38 -11.81 -6.02 -19.71
C LYS A 38 -10.74 -7.10 -19.81
N VAL A 39 -9.78 -7.12 -18.89
CA VAL A 39 -8.65 -8.04 -18.93
C VAL A 39 -8.91 -9.26 -18.04
N SER A 40 -9.15 -10.41 -18.65
CA SER A 40 -9.44 -11.68 -17.95
C SER A 40 -8.33 -12.11 -16.99
N LEU A 41 -7.07 -11.79 -17.29
CA LEU A 41 -5.94 -12.07 -16.40
C LEU A 41 -6.06 -11.31 -15.07
N PHE A 42 -6.47 -10.05 -15.09
CA PHE A 42 -6.59 -9.24 -13.88
C PHE A 42 -7.78 -9.66 -13.01
N GLN A 43 -8.82 -10.19 -13.64
CA GLN A 43 -9.95 -10.81 -12.93
C GLN A 43 -9.53 -12.13 -12.28
N ALA A 44 -8.86 -12.99 -13.03
CA ALA A 44 -8.38 -14.28 -12.54
C ALA A 44 -7.37 -14.14 -11.38
N LEU A 45 -6.53 -13.10 -11.43
CA LEU A 45 -5.56 -12.76 -10.39
C LEU A 45 -6.12 -11.76 -9.35
N PHE A 46 -7.43 -11.52 -9.29
CA PHE A 46 -8.10 -10.61 -8.34
C PHE A 46 -7.33 -9.30 -8.05
N ILE A 47 -6.68 -8.72 -9.05
CA ILE A 47 -5.78 -7.58 -8.84
C ILE A 47 -6.64 -6.36 -8.45
N PRO A 48 -6.34 -5.68 -7.33
CA PRO A 48 -7.05 -4.47 -6.92
C PRO A 48 -7.00 -3.38 -7.99
N SER A 49 -8.11 -2.65 -8.17
CA SER A 49 -8.18 -1.56 -9.15
C SER A 49 -7.16 -0.44 -8.88
N SER A 50 -6.78 -0.23 -7.61
CA SER A 50 -5.72 0.72 -7.22
C SER A 50 -4.35 0.35 -7.76
N ILE A 51 -4.01 -0.95 -7.80
CA ILE A 51 -2.74 -1.44 -8.34
C ILE A 51 -2.73 -1.30 -9.87
N VAL A 52 -3.84 -1.63 -10.52
CA VAL A 52 -3.98 -1.40 -11.98
C VAL A 52 -3.84 0.09 -12.29
N ALA A 53 -4.47 0.97 -11.50
CA ALA A 53 -4.36 2.42 -11.65
C ALA A 53 -2.91 2.92 -11.48
N GLY A 54 -2.19 2.42 -10.47
CA GLY A 54 -0.76 2.71 -10.29
C GLY A 54 0.08 2.24 -11.47
N GLY A 55 -0.19 1.05 -12.02
CA GLY A 55 0.45 0.55 -13.24
C GLY A 55 0.18 1.43 -14.45
N LEU A 56 -1.06 1.92 -14.63
CA LEU A 56 -1.39 2.90 -15.67
C LEU A 56 -0.65 4.22 -15.47
N ALA A 57 -0.52 4.70 -14.23
CA ALA A 57 0.24 5.90 -13.92
C ALA A 57 1.73 5.75 -14.29
N LEU A 58 2.35 4.61 -14.00
CA LEU A 58 3.74 4.33 -14.41
C LEU A 58 3.88 4.27 -15.94
N LEU A 59 2.93 3.63 -16.64
CA LEU A 59 2.93 3.56 -18.10
C LEU A 59 2.80 4.94 -18.76
N LEU A 60 2.01 5.83 -18.16
CA LEU A 60 1.76 7.19 -18.65
C LEU A 60 2.76 8.22 -18.09
N GLY A 61 3.61 7.82 -17.16
CA GLY A 61 4.59 8.64 -16.48
C GLY A 61 5.87 8.87 -17.31
N PRO A 62 6.80 9.69 -16.78
CA PRO A 62 8.08 9.94 -17.44
C PRO A 62 8.92 8.66 -17.62
N GLU A 63 8.75 7.67 -16.76
CA GLU A 63 9.56 6.44 -16.73
C GLU A 63 9.36 5.58 -17.97
N ILE A 64 8.14 5.56 -18.54
CA ILE A 64 7.80 4.75 -19.72
C ILE A 64 7.42 5.65 -20.89
N LEU A 65 6.34 6.41 -20.77
CA LEU A 65 5.89 7.29 -21.86
C LEU A 65 6.94 8.36 -22.15
N GLY A 66 7.47 9.02 -21.12
CA GLY A 66 8.52 10.03 -21.28
C GLY A 66 9.79 9.47 -21.92
N ALA A 67 10.21 8.27 -21.49
CA ALA A 67 11.36 7.57 -22.07
C ALA A 67 11.17 7.23 -23.56
N ILE A 68 9.96 6.86 -24.00
CA ILE A 68 9.66 6.54 -25.40
C ILE A 68 9.70 7.81 -26.28
N PHE A 69 9.14 8.92 -25.82
CA PHE A 69 9.04 10.16 -26.61
C PHE A 69 10.29 11.05 -26.53
N GLY A 70 11.18 10.78 -25.58
CA GLY A 70 12.41 11.53 -25.36
C GLY A 70 12.17 12.87 -24.65
N SER A 71 13.18 13.31 -23.90
CA SER A 71 13.15 14.51 -23.04
C SER A 71 12.92 15.84 -23.78
N ASN A 72 13.12 15.86 -25.11
CA ASN A 72 12.89 17.04 -25.95
C ASN A 72 11.46 17.15 -26.49
N SER A 73 10.62 16.13 -26.27
CA SER A 73 9.20 16.14 -26.66
C SER A 73 8.35 16.79 -25.55
N PRO A 74 7.22 17.44 -25.88
CA PRO A 74 6.24 17.88 -24.88
C PRO A 74 5.76 16.75 -23.95
N LEU A 75 5.88 15.49 -24.38
CA LEU A 75 5.55 14.29 -23.60
C LEU A 75 6.76 13.67 -22.87
N GLY A 76 7.94 14.29 -22.93
CA GLY A 76 9.15 13.77 -22.28
C GLY A 76 9.05 13.67 -20.76
N GLY A 77 8.17 14.47 -20.15
CA GLY A 77 7.82 14.39 -18.72
C GLY A 77 6.69 13.41 -18.39
N GLY A 78 6.19 12.65 -19.37
CA GLY A 78 4.94 11.89 -19.26
C GLY A 78 3.69 12.77 -19.33
N LEU A 79 2.53 12.21 -18.98
CA LEU A 79 1.26 12.94 -18.91
C LEU A 79 1.07 13.76 -17.62
N PHE A 80 1.89 13.52 -16.60
CA PHE A 80 1.76 14.13 -15.29
C PHE A 80 2.85 15.17 -15.09
N SER A 81 2.51 16.36 -14.62
CA SER A 81 3.52 17.40 -14.34
C SER A 81 4.36 17.05 -13.12
N GLU A 82 5.54 17.65 -13.00
CA GLU A 82 6.42 17.47 -11.84
C GLU A 82 5.77 17.87 -10.51
N PRO A 83 5.06 19.01 -10.39
CA PRO A 83 4.32 19.35 -9.17
C PRO A 83 3.28 18.29 -8.76
N ILE A 84 2.55 17.71 -9.73
CA ILE A 84 1.59 16.63 -9.44
C ILE A 84 2.29 15.40 -8.89
N ARG A 85 3.41 14.98 -9.52
CA ARG A 85 4.18 13.83 -9.03
C ARG A 85 4.76 14.06 -7.63
N LEU A 86 5.16 15.30 -7.32
CA LEU A 86 5.63 15.68 -5.99
C LEU A 86 4.52 15.58 -4.93
N VAL A 87 3.29 15.99 -5.26
CA VAL A 87 2.13 15.77 -4.38
C VAL A 87 1.93 14.28 -4.13
N TRP A 88 1.98 13.46 -5.18
CA TRP A 88 1.82 12.01 -5.06
C TRP A 88 2.92 11.36 -4.22
N SER A 89 4.18 11.77 -4.35
CA SER A 89 5.28 11.19 -3.59
C SER A 89 5.19 11.52 -2.09
N GLN A 90 4.69 12.72 -1.75
CA GLN A 90 4.53 13.14 -0.35
C GLN A 90 3.24 12.61 0.31
N SER A 91 2.22 12.28 -0.48
CA SER A 91 0.89 11.90 0.01
C SER A 91 0.88 10.65 0.92
N PRO A 92 1.53 9.52 0.58
CA PRO A 92 1.52 8.32 1.41
C PRO A 92 2.03 8.55 2.84
N GLY A 93 3.12 9.32 2.98
CA GLY A 93 3.73 9.63 4.28
C GLY A 93 2.82 10.45 5.20
N VAL A 94 1.90 11.23 4.65
CA VAL A 94 0.92 11.98 5.43
C VAL A 94 -0.33 11.14 5.72
N PHE A 95 -0.86 10.44 4.71
CA PHE A 95 -2.12 9.70 4.83
C PHE A 95 -2.00 8.41 5.66
N ILE A 96 -0.79 7.86 5.84
CA ILE A 96 -0.57 6.74 6.76
C ILE A 96 -1.02 7.06 8.19
N ASN A 97 -0.91 8.33 8.61
CA ASN A 97 -1.42 8.78 9.92
C ASN A 97 -2.93 8.59 10.05
N VAL A 98 -3.68 8.82 8.96
CA VAL A 98 -5.13 8.64 8.91
C VAL A 98 -5.49 7.16 8.97
N VAL A 99 -4.76 6.31 8.24
CA VAL A 99 -4.95 4.85 8.25
C VAL A 99 -4.74 4.29 9.66
N PHE A 100 -3.63 4.63 10.32
CA PHE A 100 -3.36 4.17 11.68
C PHE A 100 -4.34 4.72 12.71
N ALA A 101 -4.75 5.99 12.59
CA ALA A 101 -5.74 6.59 13.46
C ALA A 101 -7.13 5.93 13.34
N ALA A 102 -7.46 5.37 12.18
CA ALA A 102 -8.73 4.68 11.93
C ALA A 102 -8.68 3.16 12.17
N LEU A 103 -7.50 2.55 12.35
CA LEU A 103 -7.32 1.08 12.32
C LEU A 103 -8.16 0.33 13.36
N PHE A 104 -8.35 0.91 14.56
CA PHE A 104 -9.13 0.31 15.64
C PHE A 104 -10.56 0.87 15.73
N LEU A 105 -10.97 1.69 14.76
CA LEU A 105 -12.29 2.30 14.79
C LEU A 105 -13.37 1.26 14.50
N GLY A 106 -14.27 1.06 15.46
CA GLY A 106 -15.35 0.08 15.34
C GLY A 106 -15.00 -1.32 15.83
N GLU A 107 -13.74 -1.56 16.22
CA GLU A 107 -13.26 -2.83 16.75
C GLU A 107 -13.40 -2.91 18.27
N THR A 108 -13.78 -4.08 18.78
CA THR A 108 -13.74 -4.34 20.23
C THR A 108 -12.33 -4.70 20.65
N ILE A 109 -11.72 -3.92 21.54
CA ILE A 109 -10.37 -4.21 22.04
C ILE A 109 -10.42 -5.50 22.88
N PRO A 110 -9.77 -6.61 22.43
CA PRO A 110 -9.81 -7.86 23.17
C PRO A 110 -9.01 -7.77 24.46
N SER A 111 -9.19 -8.74 25.36
CA SER A 111 -8.36 -8.84 26.56
C SER A 111 -6.87 -9.04 26.18
N PRO A 112 -5.91 -8.54 26.97
CA PRO A 112 -4.47 -8.71 26.67
C PRO A 112 -4.06 -10.18 26.46
N ARG A 113 -4.68 -11.11 27.18
CA ARG A 113 -4.45 -12.55 27.03
C ARG A 113 -4.91 -13.08 25.67
N GLU A 114 -6.05 -12.60 25.19
CA GLU A 114 -6.57 -12.98 23.89
C GLU A 114 -5.78 -12.36 22.76
N ILE A 115 -5.39 -11.08 22.90
CA ILE A 115 -4.45 -10.42 22.00
C ILE A 115 -3.18 -11.25 21.88
N TRP A 116 -2.55 -11.62 23.01
CA TRP A 116 -1.33 -12.43 22.98
C TRP A 116 -1.54 -13.80 22.33
N ARG A 117 -2.61 -14.51 22.68
CA ARG A 117 -2.92 -15.84 22.12
C ARG A 117 -3.10 -15.82 20.60
N LYS A 118 -3.72 -14.76 20.06
CA LYS A 118 -3.96 -14.61 18.61
C LYS A 118 -2.75 -14.01 17.89
N ALA A 119 -2.15 -12.96 18.45
CA ALA A 119 -1.07 -12.20 17.82
C ALA A 119 0.28 -12.89 17.91
N ALA A 120 0.64 -13.53 19.03
CA ALA A 120 2.00 -14.06 19.21
C ALA A 120 2.38 -15.14 18.17
N PRO A 121 1.51 -16.11 17.82
CA PRO A 121 1.82 -17.06 16.75
C PRO A 121 1.97 -16.39 15.38
N GLN A 122 1.15 -15.36 15.10
CA GLN A 122 1.20 -14.59 13.86
C GLN A 122 2.49 -13.77 13.76
N VAL A 123 2.88 -13.10 14.86
CA VAL A 123 4.14 -12.35 14.95
C VAL A 123 5.33 -13.29 14.81
N ALA A 124 5.33 -14.45 15.49
CA ALA A 124 6.40 -15.42 15.36
C ALA A 124 6.53 -15.95 13.92
N PHE A 125 5.40 -16.23 13.27
CA PHE A 125 5.37 -16.65 11.87
C PHE A 125 5.85 -15.55 10.92
N GLY A 126 5.35 -14.33 11.07
CA GLY A 126 5.78 -13.15 10.32
C GLY A 126 7.29 -12.94 10.45
N GLN A 127 7.81 -12.94 11.69
CA GLN A 127 9.24 -12.76 11.91
C GLN A 127 10.09 -13.89 11.36
N THR A 128 9.58 -15.13 11.35
CA THR A 128 10.27 -16.25 10.70
C THR A 128 10.43 -15.99 9.20
N ILE A 129 9.41 -15.41 8.56
CA ILE A 129 9.47 -15.00 7.15
C ILE A 129 10.43 -13.83 6.99
N ALA A 130 10.38 -12.81 7.85
CA ALA A 130 11.28 -11.65 7.85
C ALA A 130 12.75 -12.04 7.85
N TRP A 131 13.14 -12.83 8.86
CA TRP A 131 14.50 -13.35 8.98
C TRP A 131 14.87 -14.24 7.79
N GLY A 132 13.92 -15.03 7.29
CA GLY A 132 14.08 -15.79 6.05
C GLY A 132 14.42 -14.90 4.86
N GLN A 133 13.73 -13.77 4.69
CA GLN A 133 13.99 -12.80 3.64
C GLN A 133 15.37 -12.15 3.78
N TYR A 134 15.79 -11.81 5.00
CA TYR A 134 17.17 -11.36 5.26
C TYR A 134 18.20 -12.41 4.87
N VAL A 135 18.01 -13.67 5.27
CA VAL A 135 18.95 -14.75 4.91
C VAL A 135 19.04 -14.91 3.40
N VAL A 136 17.91 -14.99 2.70
CA VAL A 136 17.86 -15.14 1.24
C VAL A 136 18.48 -13.92 0.54
N GLY A 137 18.13 -12.71 0.97
CA GLY A 137 18.64 -11.47 0.39
C GLY A 137 20.14 -11.29 0.58
N LEU A 138 20.66 -11.50 1.79
CA LEU A 138 22.08 -11.43 2.10
C LEU A 138 22.87 -12.50 1.34
N LEU A 139 22.38 -13.74 1.29
CA LEU A 139 23.03 -14.81 0.53
C LEU A 139 23.10 -14.46 -0.96
N LEU A 140 21.99 -14.00 -1.55
CA LEU A 140 21.95 -13.60 -2.95
C LEU A 140 22.93 -12.45 -3.24
N VAL A 141 22.99 -11.45 -2.36
CA VAL A 141 23.88 -10.31 -2.54
C VAL A 141 25.34 -10.70 -2.42
N ILE A 142 25.72 -11.40 -1.34
CA ILE A 142 27.13 -11.76 -1.10
C ILE A 142 27.66 -12.75 -2.16
N THR A 143 26.82 -13.70 -2.60
CA THR A 143 27.26 -14.76 -3.52
C THR A 143 27.14 -14.40 -5.00
N VAL A 144 26.17 -13.56 -5.37
CA VAL A 144 25.88 -13.23 -6.79
C VAL A 144 25.96 -11.74 -7.05
N LEU A 145 25.19 -10.91 -6.33
CA LEU A 145 25.01 -9.52 -6.76
C LEU A 145 26.25 -8.64 -6.52
N THR A 146 26.93 -8.79 -5.39
CA THR A 146 28.18 -8.08 -5.12
C THR A 146 29.32 -8.57 -6.02
N PRO A 147 29.60 -9.89 -6.17
CA PRO A 147 30.72 -10.33 -7.01
C PRO A 147 30.54 -10.06 -8.51
N VAL A 148 29.30 -10.15 -9.02
CA VAL A 148 29.03 -10.01 -10.46
C VAL A 148 28.77 -8.56 -10.86
N PHE A 149 28.03 -7.81 -10.04
CA PHE A 149 27.57 -6.45 -10.38
C PHE A 149 28.17 -5.35 -9.49
N GLY A 150 28.98 -5.69 -8.49
CA GLY A 150 29.54 -4.72 -7.56
C GLY A 150 28.50 -4.07 -6.64
N LEU A 151 27.34 -4.72 -6.44
CA LEU A 151 26.26 -4.16 -5.62
C LEU A 151 26.69 -4.01 -4.15
N ASN A 152 26.28 -2.91 -3.52
CA ASN A 152 26.56 -2.67 -2.10
C ASN A 152 26.01 -3.83 -1.23
N PRO A 153 26.79 -4.42 -0.30
CA PRO A 153 26.33 -5.51 0.57
C PRO A 153 25.07 -5.20 1.38
N ILE A 154 24.83 -3.92 1.71
CA ILE A 154 23.62 -3.45 2.39
C ILE A 154 22.35 -3.77 1.58
N ALA A 155 22.49 -3.92 0.25
CA ALA A 155 21.38 -4.33 -0.62
C ALA A 155 20.73 -5.66 -0.20
N GLY A 156 21.43 -6.50 0.57
CA GLY A 156 20.88 -7.77 1.05
C GLY A 156 19.73 -7.60 2.04
N ALA A 157 19.63 -6.43 2.68
CA ALA A 157 18.50 -6.06 3.54
C ALA A 157 17.28 -5.58 2.76
N LEU A 158 17.44 -5.19 1.48
CA LEU A 158 16.37 -4.55 0.72
C LEU A 158 15.15 -5.45 0.53
N ILE A 159 15.33 -6.77 0.42
CA ILE A 159 14.20 -7.68 0.22
C ILE A 159 13.25 -7.61 1.42
N GLU A 160 13.76 -7.70 2.65
CA GLU A 160 12.91 -7.64 3.84
C GLU A 160 12.29 -6.24 4.01
N ILE A 161 13.10 -5.20 3.89
CA ILE A 161 12.66 -3.80 4.05
C ILE A 161 11.55 -3.47 3.05
N ALA A 162 11.63 -4.03 1.85
CA ALA A 162 10.68 -3.79 0.78
C ALA A 162 9.45 -4.71 0.83
N PHE A 163 9.62 -6.03 0.94
CA PHE A 163 8.52 -6.99 0.80
C PHE A 163 7.66 -7.08 2.05
N GLU A 164 8.29 -7.06 3.23
CA GLU A 164 7.58 -7.07 4.50
C GLU A 164 7.32 -5.65 5.00
N GLY A 165 8.37 -4.81 5.01
CA GLY A 165 8.25 -3.43 5.49
C GLY A 165 7.39 -2.53 4.59
N GLY A 166 7.35 -2.80 3.28
CA GLY A 166 6.59 -2.03 2.32
C GLY A 166 7.12 -0.60 2.11
N HIS A 167 6.32 0.22 1.42
CA HIS A 167 6.70 1.59 1.05
C HIS A 167 6.97 2.49 2.26
N GLY A 168 6.28 2.27 3.37
CA GLY A 168 6.45 3.07 4.60
C GLY A 168 7.82 2.87 5.23
N THR A 169 8.22 1.61 5.44
CA THR A 169 9.54 1.28 5.99
C THR A 169 10.66 1.66 5.02
N ALA A 170 10.49 1.40 3.72
CA ALA A 170 11.46 1.82 2.70
C ALA A 170 11.71 3.34 2.71
N ALA A 171 10.64 4.14 2.79
CA ALA A 171 10.77 5.60 2.86
C ALA A 171 11.41 6.07 4.18
N GLY A 172 11.03 5.46 5.31
CA GLY A 172 11.60 5.78 6.62
C GLY A 172 13.10 5.48 6.73
N MET A 173 13.58 4.48 6.00
CA MET A 173 14.99 4.04 6.00
C MET A 173 15.87 4.76 4.97
N ALA A 174 15.33 5.63 4.12
CA ALA A 174 16.08 6.30 3.06
C ALA A 174 17.29 7.07 3.60
N GLY A 175 17.11 7.87 4.66
CA GLY A 175 18.21 8.61 5.30
C GLY A 175 19.26 7.67 5.92
N THR A 176 18.84 6.54 6.49
CA THR A 176 19.78 5.54 7.03
C THR A 176 20.63 4.92 5.93
N PHE A 177 20.08 4.66 4.74
CA PHE A 177 20.88 4.17 3.62
C PHE A 177 21.92 5.18 3.16
N GLU A 178 21.58 6.48 3.10
CA GLU A 178 22.53 7.55 2.80
C GLU A 178 23.67 7.62 3.83
N GLU A 179 23.35 7.59 5.13
CA GLU A 179 24.33 7.60 6.23
C GLU A 179 25.28 6.40 6.17
N LEU A 180 24.79 5.24 5.73
CA LEU A 180 25.58 4.02 5.58
C LEU A 180 26.33 3.94 4.23
N GLY A 181 26.32 5.00 3.42
CA GLY A 181 27.05 5.08 2.15
C GLY A 181 26.40 4.30 1.01
N PHE A 182 25.07 4.14 1.04
CA PHE A 182 24.27 3.52 -0.02
C PHE A 182 23.11 4.44 -0.45
N PRO A 183 23.39 5.62 -1.06
CA PRO A 183 22.37 6.61 -1.33
C PRO A 183 21.25 6.12 -2.26
N GLU A 184 21.54 5.19 -3.18
CA GLU A 184 20.53 4.58 -4.07
C GLU A 184 19.62 3.58 -3.35
N GLY A 185 19.93 3.22 -2.09
CA GLY A 185 19.21 2.19 -1.33
C GLY A 185 17.75 2.54 -1.07
N GLY A 186 17.44 3.81 -0.80
CA GLY A 186 16.06 4.26 -0.58
C GLY A 186 15.17 4.07 -1.82
N ASP A 187 15.64 4.51 -2.99
CA ASP A 187 14.91 4.37 -4.24
C ASP A 187 14.75 2.91 -4.65
N LEU A 188 15.80 2.10 -4.47
CA LEU A 188 15.75 0.66 -4.72
C LEU A 188 14.75 -0.05 -3.79
N ALA A 189 14.74 0.28 -2.49
CA ALA A 189 13.80 -0.27 -1.52
C ALA A 189 12.35 0.08 -1.90
N LEU A 190 12.09 1.33 -2.31
CA LEU A 190 10.76 1.79 -2.69
C LEU A 190 10.27 1.11 -3.99
N GLY A 191 11.16 0.94 -4.97
CA GLY A 191 10.89 0.18 -6.19
C GLY A 191 10.58 -1.29 -5.88
N LEU A 192 11.42 -1.92 -5.06
CA LEU A 192 11.23 -3.31 -4.62
C LEU A 192 9.95 -3.49 -3.81
N ALA A 193 9.52 -2.50 -3.02
CA ALA A 193 8.28 -2.60 -2.24
C ALA A 193 7.07 -2.73 -3.15
N THR A 194 7.08 -2.00 -4.28
CA THR A 194 6.05 -2.12 -5.31
C THR A 194 6.05 -3.51 -5.95
N VAL A 195 7.23 -4.02 -6.30
CA VAL A 195 7.39 -5.39 -6.83
C VAL A 195 6.92 -6.41 -5.79
N GLY A 196 7.22 -6.22 -4.51
CA GLY A 196 6.82 -7.05 -3.40
C GLY A 196 5.30 -7.17 -3.27
N ILE A 197 4.58 -6.05 -3.31
CA ILE A 197 3.11 -6.05 -3.28
C ILE A 197 2.52 -6.81 -4.48
N VAL A 198 3.00 -6.52 -5.70
CA VAL A 198 2.49 -7.17 -6.92
C VAL A 198 2.78 -8.67 -6.89
N THR A 199 4.02 -9.05 -6.58
CA THR A 199 4.42 -10.45 -6.51
C THR A 199 3.68 -11.18 -5.40
N GLY A 200 3.53 -10.58 -4.22
CA GLY A 200 2.79 -11.15 -3.09
C GLY A 200 1.31 -11.40 -3.40
N ILE A 201 0.64 -10.48 -4.09
CA ILE A 201 -0.76 -10.67 -4.53
C ILE A 201 -0.85 -11.82 -5.54
N VAL A 202 -0.01 -11.78 -6.58
CA VAL A 202 -0.03 -12.80 -7.64
C VAL A 202 0.32 -14.17 -7.07
N SER A 203 1.42 -14.29 -6.31
CA SER A 203 1.84 -15.57 -5.73
C SER A 203 0.85 -16.05 -4.68
N GLY A 204 0.30 -15.17 -3.84
CA GLY A 204 -0.69 -15.51 -2.83
C GLY A 204 -1.95 -16.13 -3.44
N ILE A 205 -2.44 -15.55 -4.54
CA ILE A 205 -3.62 -16.07 -5.25
C ILE A 205 -3.31 -17.39 -5.94
N LEU A 206 -2.16 -17.51 -6.59
CA LEU A 206 -1.72 -18.76 -7.21
C LEU A 206 -1.56 -19.89 -6.17
N LEU A 207 -1.00 -19.58 -5.00
CA LEU A 207 -0.86 -20.51 -3.88
C LEU A 207 -2.22 -20.91 -3.30
N ALA A 208 -3.14 -19.95 -3.13
CA ALA A 208 -4.49 -20.22 -2.64
C ALA A 208 -5.28 -21.11 -3.60
N ASP A 209 -5.23 -20.82 -4.92
CA ASP A 209 -5.88 -21.65 -5.93
C ASP A 209 -5.28 -23.05 -5.99
N TRP A 210 -3.94 -23.16 -5.91
CA TRP A 210 -3.26 -24.44 -5.80
C TRP A 210 -3.69 -25.23 -4.56
N GLY A 211 -3.77 -24.57 -3.40
CA GLY A 211 -4.21 -25.17 -2.14
C GLY A 211 -5.65 -25.67 -2.21
N ARG A 212 -6.54 -24.91 -2.85
CA ARG A 212 -7.93 -25.29 -3.12
C ARG A 212 -8.02 -26.51 -4.04
N ARG A 213 -7.27 -26.54 -5.15
CA ARG A 213 -7.25 -27.67 -6.09
C ARG A 213 -6.73 -28.97 -5.47
N LYS A 214 -5.81 -28.85 -4.50
CA LYS A 214 -5.25 -29.99 -3.77
C LYS A 214 -6.09 -30.42 -2.56
N GLY A 215 -7.16 -29.70 -2.23
CA GLY A 215 -8.03 -30.01 -1.09
C GLY A 215 -7.42 -29.65 0.27
N TYR A 216 -6.36 -28.83 0.32
CA TYR A 216 -5.78 -28.33 1.57
C TYR A 216 -6.65 -27.25 2.23
N VAL A 217 -7.51 -26.61 1.46
CA VAL A 217 -8.48 -25.60 1.93
C VAL A 217 -9.87 -26.22 1.92
N GLN A 218 -10.43 -26.50 3.09
CA GLN A 218 -11.84 -26.86 3.22
C GLN A 218 -12.67 -25.60 3.05
N VAL A 219 -13.17 -25.36 1.84
CA VAL A 219 -14.21 -24.35 1.63
C VAL A 219 -15.46 -24.89 2.32
N GLN A 220 -15.82 -24.34 3.48
CA GLN A 220 -17.14 -24.56 4.05
C GLN A 220 -18.15 -23.87 3.12
N THR A 221 -18.59 -24.58 2.09
CA THR A 221 -19.78 -24.19 1.34
C THR A 221 -20.96 -24.25 2.30
N GLY A 222 -21.26 -23.12 2.95
CA GLY A 222 -22.60 -22.87 3.47
C GLY A 222 -23.60 -23.22 2.38
N LYS A 223 -24.62 -24.01 2.73
CA LYS A 223 -25.67 -24.55 1.85
C LYS A 223 -25.92 -23.66 0.63
N LYS A 224 -25.45 -24.11 -0.54
CA LYS A 224 -25.97 -23.66 -1.84
C LYS A 224 -27.44 -24.03 -1.87
N ASN A 225 -28.32 -23.06 -1.64
CA ASN A 225 -29.61 -23.09 -2.29
C ASN A 225 -29.32 -22.80 -3.77
N THR A 226 -29.40 -23.86 -4.57
CA THR A 226 -29.39 -23.81 -6.02
C THR A 226 -30.59 -22.96 -6.45
N ASP A 227 -30.35 -21.71 -6.81
CA ASP A 227 -30.93 -21.02 -7.96
C ASP A 227 -30.42 -19.56 -7.96
N GLU A 228 -30.08 -19.08 -9.15
CA GLU A 228 -29.82 -17.67 -9.52
C GLU A 228 -28.37 -17.11 -9.46
N ASN A 229 -27.89 -16.86 -10.69
CA ASN A 229 -26.99 -15.80 -11.17
C ASN A 229 -25.49 -15.77 -10.75
N PRO A 230 -24.53 -16.06 -11.67
CA PRO A 230 -23.09 -15.97 -11.44
C PRO A 230 -22.53 -14.55 -11.21
N GLU A 231 -23.30 -13.50 -11.49
CA GLU A 231 -22.84 -12.11 -11.45
C GLU A 231 -22.94 -11.45 -10.05
N ALA A 232 -23.54 -12.13 -9.06
CA ALA A 232 -23.69 -11.60 -7.70
C ALA A 232 -22.48 -11.87 -6.78
N ASN A 233 -21.44 -12.55 -7.27
CA ASN A 233 -20.34 -13.07 -6.44
C ASN A 233 -19.09 -12.16 -6.40
N GLU A 234 -19.17 -10.93 -6.95
CA GLU A 234 -18.07 -9.95 -6.93
C GLU A 234 -18.09 -9.00 -5.74
N GLY A 235 -19.11 -9.06 -4.89
CA GLY A 235 -19.01 -8.58 -3.52
C GLY A 235 -18.75 -9.79 -2.67
N SER A 236 -17.48 -10.17 -2.49
CA SER A 236 -17.13 -11.12 -1.44
C SER A 236 -17.78 -10.61 -0.17
N GLN A 237 -18.83 -11.31 0.25
CA GLN A 237 -19.49 -11.11 1.52
C GLN A 237 -18.36 -11.01 2.53
N GLU A 238 -18.19 -9.81 3.09
CA GLU A 238 -17.63 -9.71 4.42
C GLU A 238 -18.44 -10.76 5.21
N GLU A 239 -17.80 -11.86 5.59
CA GLU A 239 -18.23 -12.63 6.74
C GLU A 239 -18.11 -11.64 7.91
N GLY A 240 -19.07 -10.72 7.98
CA GLY A 240 -19.28 -9.89 9.13
C GLY A 240 -19.41 -10.86 10.28
N GLU A 241 -18.45 -10.79 11.19
CA GLU A 241 -18.54 -11.41 12.49
C GLU A 241 -20.00 -11.27 12.95
N TYR A 242 -20.65 -12.39 13.27
CA TYR A 242 -22.07 -12.45 13.56
C TYR A 242 -22.38 -11.43 14.66
N GLU A 243 -22.81 -10.22 14.26
CA GLU A 243 -22.91 -9.09 15.17
C GLU A 243 -24.02 -9.42 16.15
N ASP A 244 -23.66 -9.53 17.44
CA ASP A 244 -24.60 -9.90 18.49
C ASP A 244 -25.84 -8.98 18.39
N PRO A 245 -27.07 -9.53 18.34
CA PRO A 245 -28.29 -8.73 18.27
C PRO A 245 -28.36 -7.61 19.31
N ALA A 246 -27.73 -7.78 20.47
CA ALA A 246 -27.61 -6.74 21.50
C ALA A 246 -26.75 -5.55 21.05
N THR A 247 -25.57 -5.80 20.47
CA THR A 247 -24.67 -4.78 19.93
C THR A 247 -25.34 -3.99 18.80
N ARG A 248 -26.08 -4.66 17.92
CA ARG A 248 -26.85 -4.01 16.84
C ARG A 248 -27.96 -3.11 17.39
N ALA A 249 -28.67 -3.55 18.42
CA ALA A 249 -29.72 -2.76 19.07
C ALA A 249 -29.15 -1.53 19.80
N GLU A 250 -27.99 -1.67 20.43
CA GLU A 250 -27.31 -0.58 21.13
C GLU A 250 -26.75 0.46 20.15
N ARG A 251 -26.13 0.04 19.05
CA ARG A 251 -25.74 0.95 17.95
C ARG A 251 -26.95 1.71 17.41
N ALA A 252 -28.05 1.01 17.11
CA ALA A 252 -29.28 1.65 16.62
C ALA A 252 -29.90 2.61 17.64
N ARG A 253 -29.67 2.40 18.94
CA ARG A 253 -30.07 3.33 20.00
C ARG A 253 -29.17 4.56 20.05
N LEU A 254 -27.85 4.39 20.01
CA LEU A 254 -26.88 5.48 20.03
C LEU A 254 -27.04 6.41 18.81
N MET A 255 -27.36 5.83 17.65
CA MET A 255 -27.53 6.57 16.39
C MET A 255 -28.88 7.25 16.22
N ARG A 256 -29.85 6.99 17.11
CA ARG A 256 -31.25 7.45 16.94
C ARG A 256 -31.42 8.95 17.13
N ASP A 257 -30.59 9.56 17.98
CA ASP A 257 -30.69 10.97 18.38
C ASP A 257 -29.44 11.79 17.97
N LEU A 258 -28.59 11.22 17.09
CA LEU A 258 -27.40 11.90 16.59
C LEU A 258 -27.82 12.97 15.56
N LEU A 259 -27.71 14.25 15.94
CA LEU A 259 -27.88 15.39 15.02
C LEU A 259 -26.71 15.53 14.02
N ILE A 260 -25.63 14.78 14.23
CA ILE A 260 -24.41 14.80 13.44
C ILE A 260 -24.28 13.45 12.73
N ASP A 261 -23.91 13.50 11.44
CA ASP A 261 -23.68 12.30 10.64
C ASP A 261 -22.53 11.45 11.23
N PRO A 262 -22.69 10.12 11.32
CA PRO A 262 -21.68 9.22 11.89
C PRO A 262 -20.30 9.32 11.23
N ILE A 263 -20.23 9.60 9.93
CA ILE A 263 -18.96 9.79 9.21
C ILE A 263 -18.25 11.03 9.74
N THR A 264 -19.01 12.10 10.03
CA THR A 264 -18.46 13.34 10.59
C THR A 264 -17.88 13.09 11.99
N LEU A 265 -18.58 12.30 12.80
CA LEU A 265 -18.11 11.93 14.14
C LEU A 265 -16.83 11.09 14.08
N ASN A 266 -16.80 10.09 13.20
CA ASN A 266 -15.63 9.24 12.97
C ASN A 266 -14.43 10.05 12.46
N LEU A 267 -14.65 10.97 11.51
CA LEU A 267 -13.62 11.87 11.03
C LEU A 267 -13.07 12.77 12.15
N GLY A 268 -13.95 13.22 13.06
CA GLY A 268 -13.58 13.96 14.27
C GLY A 268 -12.67 13.15 15.19
N PHE A 269 -12.99 11.88 15.45
CA PHE A 269 -12.15 11.00 16.26
C PHE A 269 -10.78 10.72 15.62
N VAL A 270 -10.76 10.48 14.31
CA VAL A 270 -9.52 10.31 13.54
C VAL A 270 -8.67 11.58 13.62
N GLY A 271 -9.26 12.76 13.42
CA GLY A 271 -8.56 14.04 13.55
C GLY A 271 -8.00 14.28 14.95
N LEU A 272 -8.76 13.93 15.99
CA LEU A 272 -8.31 14.02 17.38
C LEU A 272 -7.12 13.09 17.66
N ALA A 273 -7.19 11.84 17.19
CA ALA A 273 -6.10 10.87 17.34
C ALA A 273 -4.81 11.35 16.66
N VAL A 274 -4.90 11.87 15.44
CA VAL A 274 -3.76 12.48 14.72
C VAL A 274 -3.20 13.68 15.48
N ALA A 275 -4.06 14.56 16.00
CA ALA A 275 -3.62 15.73 16.78
C ALA A 275 -2.88 15.33 18.06
N ILE A 276 -3.39 14.33 18.80
CA ILE A 276 -2.71 13.79 19.98
C ILE A 276 -1.35 13.20 19.61
N GLY A 277 -1.28 12.39 18.56
CA GLY A 277 -0.02 11.82 18.07
C GLY A 277 1.01 12.89 17.69
N TRP A 278 0.56 13.96 17.03
CA TRP A 278 1.42 15.09 16.67
C TRP A 278 1.93 15.86 17.89
N VAL A 279 1.10 16.09 18.90
CA VAL A 279 1.53 16.71 20.16
C VAL A 279 2.56 15.86 20.87
N ILE A 280 2.35 14.54 20.96
CA ILE A 280 3.31 13.60 21.56
C ILE A 280 4.65 13.68 20.83
N LEU A 281 4.64 13.65 19.49
CA LEU A 281 5.85 13.76 18.68
C LEU A 281 6.62 15.05 18.97
N LYS A 282 5.93 16.20 19.05
CA LYS A 282 6.55 17.51 19.32
C LYS A 282 7.07 17.69 20.74
N VAL A 283 6.56 16.92 21.70
CA VAL A 283 7.03 16.95 23.09
C VAL A 283 8.24 16.04 23.29
N LEU A 284 8.34 14.95 22.54
CA LEU A 284 9.40 13.95 22.67
C LEU A 284 10.62 14.21 21.78
N VAL A 285 10.46 14.94 20.67
CA VAL A 285 11.51 15.24 19.66
C VAL A 285 11.65 16.75 19.50
#